data_AF-A0A7J4SHD3-F1
#
_entry.id   AF-A0A7J4SHD3-F1
#
_cell.length_a   1.000
_cell.length_b   1.000
_cell.length_c   1.000
_cell.angle_alpha   90.00
_cell.angle_beta   90.00
_cell.angle_gamma   90.00
#
_symmetry.space_group_name_H-M   'P 1'
#
loop_
_entity.id
_entity.type
_entity.pdbx_description
1 polymer ?
#
loop_
_entity_poly.entity_id
_entity_poly.type
_entity_poly.pdbx_seq_one_letter_code
_entity_poly.pdbx_strand_id
1 'polypeptide(L)'
;MARWLPHLIGLLTPLVTIAGLLAGGWWMGATIYLALGLYPLLDIIAGKSSDTNPLEEGKAFNYIVHLHGILVPLVVITLLYIAYVDYSQFVWLGAVSVGLSSGASGIVTAHELGHRKPRSASWWLSRLDLMTVLYLHFTVEHNHTHHKHWAKPRDPTSSPWGRNVYFHFLRTIPLQLKGAYRARPKDFRYSMLVQTILVVTLLVISPYVLGVFLLQAFVAVYLLEFVNYLQHHGLVRQDGERANASHAWESRHRWSRWTLLELPLHPSHHLKSSTPYQRLDAHDESPQLPSGYYIMFWTALIPPLFHYRMKKSYNLYKQQTSQ
;
A
#
# COMPACT_ATOMS: atom_id res chain seq x y z
N MET A 1 18.28 -21.92 2.11
CA MET A 1 17.77 -20.89 3.05
C MET A 1 16.25 -20.90 2.99
N ALA A 2 15.55 -20.78 4.12
CA ALA A 2 14.10 -20.80 4.12
C ALA A 2 13.55 -19.57 3.36
N ARG A 3 12.66 -19.80 2.37
CA ARG A 3 12.23 -18.75 1.43
C ARG A 3 11.36 -17.64 2.05
N TRP A 4 10.80 -17.86 3.24
CA TRP A 4 10.08 -16.84 4.00
C TRP A 4 11.01 -15.90 4.78
N LEU A 5 12.29 -16.24 4.94
CA LEU A 5 13.23 -15.48 5.75
C LEU A 5 13.39 -14.03 5.26
N PRO A 6 13.49 -13.75 3.94
CA PRO A 6 13.59 -12.38 3.46
C PRO A 6 12.38 -11.51 3.81
N HIS A 7 11.17 -12.08 3.91
CA HIS A 7 9.96 -11.32 4.27
C HIS A 7 9.97 -10.82 5.72
N LEU A 8 10.80 -11.39 6.61
CA LEU A 8 11.00 -10.83 7.95
C LEU A 8 11.60 -9.42 7.90
N ILE A 9 12.34 -9.07 6.83
CA ILE A 9 12.91 -7.73 6.65
C ILE A 9 11.81 -6.67 6.60
N GLY A 10 10.62 -7.00 6.07
CA GLY A 10 9.48 -6.09 6.07
C GLY A 10 9.12 -5.58 7.47
N LEU A 11 9.28 -6.43 8.50
CA LEU A 11 8.97 -6.11 9.89
C LEU A 11 9.92 -5.05 10.48
N LEU A 12 11.07 -4.78 9.86
CA LEU A 12 11.94 -3.68 10.27
C LEU A 12 11.19 -2.34 10.24
N THR A 13 10.26 -2.15 9.30
CA THR A 13 9.52 -0.89 9.16
C THR A 13 8.69 -0.55 10.42
N PRO A 14 7.74 -1.39 10.88
CA PRO A 14 7.02 -1.11 12.11
C PRO A 14 7.91 -1.16 13.36
N LEU A 15 8.92 -2.05 13.42
CA LEU A 15 9.80 -2.16 14.59
C LEU A 15 10.68 -0.93 14.79
N VAL A 16 11.31 -0.42 13.72
CA VAL A 16 12.10 0.82 13.74
C VAL A 16 11.20 2.01 14.05
N THR A 17 9.95 2.00 13.60
CA THR A 17 9.00 3.06 13.93
C THR A 17 8.71 3.11 15.44
N ILE A 18 8.39 1.97 16.06
CA ILE A 18 8.16 1.91 17.52
C ILE A 18 9.42 2.32 18.27
N ALA A 19 10.58 1.77 17.89
CA ALA A 19 11.85 2.11 18.55
C ALA A 19 12.18 3.60 18.45
N GLY A 20 11.97 4.20 17.27
CA GLY A 20 12.18 5.63 17.04
C GLY A 20 11.23 6.52 17.84
N LEU A 21 9.95 6.13 17.93
CA LEU A 21 8.96 6.80 18.77
C LEU A 21 9.37 6.78 20.25
N LEU A 22 9.78 5.61 20.77
CA LEU A 22 10.18 5.46 22.18
C LEU A 22 11.50 6.17 22.51
N ALA A 23 12.43 6.25 21.55
CA ALA A 23 13.68 6.98 21.72
C ALA A 23 13.50 8.51 21.73
N GLY A 24 12.44 9.01 21.07
CA GLY A 24 12.09 10.42 21.04
C GLY A 24 13.03 11.31 20.22
N GLY A 25 12.72 12.61 20.18
CA GLY A 25 13.54 13.58 19.44
C GLY A 25 13.63 13.27 17.94
N TRP A 26 14.82 13.42 17.37
CA TRP A 26 15.10 13.11 15.96
C TRP A 26 14.90 11.63 15.61
N TRP A 27 14.95 10.71 16.58
CA TRP A 27 14.72 9.28 16.34
C TRP A 27 13.28 8.99 15.92
N MET A 28 12.33 9.87 16.23
CA MET A 28 10.96 9.77 15.71
C MET A 28 10.91 9.85 14.17
N GLY A 29 11.98 10.31 13.51
CA GLY A 29 12.14 10.31 12.04
C GLY A 29 12.84 9.08 11.45
N ALA A 30 13.18 8.07 12.25
CA ALA A 30 13.99 6.93 11.80
C ALA A 30 13.35 6.18 10.61
N THR A 31 12.02 6.04 10.59
CA THR A 31 11.30 5.36 9.50
C THR A 31 11.34 6.14 8.20
N ILE A 32 11.37 7.47 8.26
CA ILE A 32 11.54 8.32 7.07
C ILE A 32 12.90 8.01 6.43
N TYR A 33 13.96 8.02 7.23
CA TYR A 33 15.31 7.67 6.75
C TYR A 33 15.36 6.23 6.21
N LEU A 34 14.78 5.28 6.94
CA LEU A 34 14.74 3.88 6.54
C LEU A 34 14.01 3.68 5.19
N ALA A 35 12.77 4.17 5.08
CA ALA A 35 11.91 3.90 3.94
C ALA A 35 12.24 4.76 2.72
N LEU A 36 12.65 6.01 2.91
CA LEU A 36 12.88 6.97 1.82
C LEU A 36 14.37 7.17 1.52
N GLY A 37 15.27 6.84 2.43
CA GLY A 37 16.72 6.92 2.22
C GLY A 37 17.34 5.55 1.95
N LEU A 38 17.25 4.63 2.92
CA LEU A 38 17.97 3.36 2.88
C LEU A 38 17.34 2.33 1.93
N TYR A 39 16.02 2.14 1.98
CA TYR A 39 15.33 1.13 1.16
C TYR A 39 15.51 1.33 -0.35
N PRO A 40 15.47 2.55 -0.93
CA PRO A 40 15.81 2.74 -2.34
C PRO A 40 17.19 2.19 -2.72
N LEU A 41 18.20 2.38 -1.86
CA LEU A 41 19.57 1.88 -2.11
C LEU A 41 19.62 0.36 -2.03
N LEU A 42 18.98 -0.22 -1.00
CA LEU A 42 18.92 -1.67 -0.82
C LEU A 42 18.13 -2.36 -1.95
N ASP A 43 17.13 -1.69 -2.52
CA ASP A 43 16.35 -2.19 -3.66
C ASP A 43 17.14 -2.20 -4.98
N ILE A 44 18.14 -1.33 -5.12
CA ILE A 44 19.13 -1.39 -6.20
C ILE A 44 20.10 -2.55 -5.96
N ILE A 45 20.67 -2.62 -4.76
CA ILE A 45 21.71 -3.61 -4.39
C ILE A 45 21.15 -5.03 -4.45
N ALA A 46 19.93 -5.26 -3.97
CA ALA A 46 19.29 -6.57 -3.99
C ALA A 46 18.92 -7.04 -5.41
N GLY A 47 18.83 -6.13 -6.38
CA GLY A 47 18.53 -6.44 -7.77
C GLY A 47 17.14 -7.04 -8.00
N LYS A 48 17.00 -7.78 -9.11
CA LYS A 48 15.72 -8.36 -9.56
C LYS A 48 15.72 -9.89 -9.48
N SER A 49 14.54 -10.49 -9.41
CA SER A 49 14.34 -11.93 -9.55
C SER A 49 13.01 -12.24 -10.22
N SER A 50 13.05 -12.96 -11.34
CA SER A 50 11.87 -13.61 -11.91
C SER A 50 11.57 -14.94 -11.24
N ASP A 51 12.52 -15.50 -10.48
CA ASP A 51 12.26 -16.68 -9.64
C ASP A 51 11.38 -16.25 -8.46
N THR A 52 10.09 -16.56 -8.59
CA THR A 52 9.02 -16.42 -7.60
C THR A 52 8.78 -17.74 -6.88
N ASN A 53 8.94 -18.87 -7.59
CA ASN A 53 8.66 -20.25 -7.14
C ASN A 53 7.52 -20.27 -6.10
N PRO A 54 6.28 -19.96 -6.53
CA PRO A 54 5.14 -19.72 -5.64
C PRO A 54 4.97 -20.88 -4.67
N LEU A 55 4.95 -20.56 -3.38
CA LEU A 55 5.13 -21.55 -2.33
C LEU A 55 3.83 -22.29 -1.98
N GLU A 56 3.94 -23.61 -1.87
CA GLU A 56 3.00 -24.44 -1.10
C GLU A 56 2.91 -23.91 0.35
N GLU A 57 1.74 -24.07 0.97
CA GLU A 57 1.32 -23.35 2.18
C GLU A 57 2.35 -23.40 3.33
N GLY A 58 2.93 -22.25 3.68
CA GLY A 58 3.84 -22.13 4.83
C GLY A 58 3.18 -21.37 5.97
N LYS A 59 3.02 -22.00 7.15
CA LYS A 59 2.58 -21.32 8.39
C LYS A 59 3.37 -20.04 8.67
N ALA A 60 4.66 -20.00 8.31
CA ALA A 60 5.53 -18.85 8.47
C ALA A 60 5.04 -17.59 7.74
N PHE A 61 4.69 -17.68 6.46
CA PHE A 61 4.16 -16.51 5.70
C PHE A 61 2.89 -15.97 6.33
N ASN A 62 2.03 -16.88 6.80
CA ASN A 62 0.81 -16.51 7.50
C ASN A 62 1.11 -15.79 8.81
N TYR A 63 2.10 -16.24 9.60
CA TYR A 63 2.51 -15.53 10.81
C TYR A 63 3.10 -14.15 10.51
N ILE A 64 3.92 -14.02 9.47
CA ILE A 64 4.55 -12.74 9.09
C ILE A 64 3.49 -11.68 8.77
N VAL A 65 2.51 -12.00 7.92
CA VAL A 65 1.46 -11.03 7.57
C VAL A 65 0.59 -10.65 8.78
N HIS A 66 0.28 -11.59 9.68
CA HIS A 66 -0.46 -11.25 10.89
C HIS A 66 0.39 -10.45 11.88
N LEU A 67 1.70 -10.67 11.93
CA LEU A 67 2.60 -9.90 12.78
C LEU A 67 2.67 -8.44 12.31
N HIS A 68 2.77 -8.21 10.99
CA HIS A 68 2.64 -6.87 10.44
C HIS A 68 1.32 -6.20 10.85
N GLY A 69 0.19 -6.93 10.73
CA GLY A 69 -1.12 -6.39 11.07
C GLY A 69 -1.27 -6.10 12.55
N ILE A 70 -0.75 -6.95 13.44
CA ILE A 70 -0.79 -6.70 14.89
C ILE A 70 0.09 -5.51 15.28
N LEU A 71 1.24 -5.34 14.62
CA LEU A 71 2.16 -4.23 14.91
C LEU A 71 1.58 -2.86 14.53
N VAL A 72 0.68 -2.77 13.55
CA VAL A 72 0.19 -1.48 13.05
C VAL A 72 -0.68 -0.74 14.09
N PRO A 73 -1.70 -1.35 14.71
CA PRO A 73 -2.40 -0.74 15.83
C PRO A 73 -1.47 -0.39 16.99
N LEU A 74 -0.45 -1.20 17.28
CA LEU A 74 0.53 -0.91 18.32
C LEU A 74 1.33 0.36 17.99
N VAL A 75 1.86 0.49 16.77
CA VAL A 75 2.57 1.69 16.31
C VAL A 75 1.69 2.94 16.45
N VAL A 76 0.43 2.86 16.01
CA VAL A 76 -0.50 4.00 16.08
C VAL A 76 -0.87 4.33 17.52
N ILE A 77 -1.13 3.34 18.38
CA ILE A 77 -1.40 3.56 19.80
C ILE A 77 -0.19 4.19 20.49
N THR A 78 1.03 3.75 20.20
CA THR A 78 2.26 4.35 20.71
C THR A 78 2.39 5.82 20.30
N LEU A 79 2.11 6.15 19.04
CA LEU A 79 2.08 7.55 18.57
C LEU A 79 1.04 8.37 19.33
N LEU A 80 -0.20 7.86 19.47
CA LEU A 80 -1.28 8.59 20.14
C LEU A 80 -0.98 8.82 21.62
N TYR A 81 -0.39 7.82 22.29
CA TYR A 81 0.07 7.96 23.67
C TYR A 81 1.14 9.05 23.78
N ILE A 82 2.16 9.01 22.92
CA ILE A 82 3.22 10.04 22.90
C ILE A 82 2.64 11.41 22.62
N ALA A 83 1.75 11.56 21.63
CA ALA A 83 1.10 12.82 21.31
C ALA A 83 0.20 13.36 22.43
N TYR A 84 -0.30 12.48 23.30
CA TYR A 84 -1.09 12.87 24.46
C TYR A 84 -0.22 13.42 25.60
N VAL A 85 0.98 12.84 25.81
CA VAL A 85 1.88 13.22 26.91
C VAL A 85 2.99 14.22 26.52
N ASP A 86 3.28 14.36 25.23
CA ASP A 86 4.33 15.22 24.67
C ASP A 86 3.80 16.07 23.50
N TYR A 87 4.01 17.38 23.59
CA TYR A 87 3.62 18.39 22.59
C TYR A 87 4.81 18.90 21.77
N SER A 88 5.94 18.21 21.85
CA SER A 88 7.14 18.48 21.07
C SER A 88 6.89 18.45 19.57
N GLN A 89 7.58 19.33 18.83
CA GLN A 89 7.59 19.34 17.36
C GLN A 89 8.01 17.99 16.75
N PHE A 90 8.77 17.18 17.48
CA PHE A 90 9.21 15.85 17.03
C PHE A 90 8.06 14.86 16.90
N VAL A 91 6.94 15.05 17.59
CA VAL A 91 5.76 14.19 17.45
C VAL A 91 5.18 14.25 16.03
N TRP A 92 5.26 15.40 15.36
CA TRP A 92 4.87 15.51 13.95
C TRP A 92 5.80 14.71 13.03
N LEU A 93 7.10 14.66 13.34
CA LEU A 93 8.05 13.79 12.65
C LEU A 93 7.69 12.31 12.88
N GLY A 94 7.33 11.96 14.11
CA GLY A 94 6.78 10.66 14.47
C GLY A 94 5.51 10.30 13.70
N ALA A 95 4.60 11.26 13.50
CA ALA A 95 3.37 11.08 12.73
C ALA A 95 3.67 10.72 11.27
N VAL A 96 4.64 11.38 10.64
CA VAL A 96 5.06 11.05 9.27
C VAL A 96 5.69 9.65 9.23
N SER A 97 6.56 9.30 10.18
CA SER A 97 7.15 7.96 10.30
C SER A 97 6.09 6.87 10.47
N VAL A 98 5.11 7.09 11.35
CA VAL A 98 3.97 6.19 11.55
C VAL A 98 3.14 6.08 10.29
N GLY A 99 2.86 7.17 9.60
CA GLY A 99 2.12 7.14 8.35
C GLY A 99 2.84 6.33 7.26
N LEU A 100 4.16 6.46 7.14
CA LEU A 100 4.97 5.64 6.24
C LEU A 100 4.90 4.15 6.61
N SER A 101 4.99 3.83 7.90
CA SER A 101 4.85 2.46 8.40
C SER A 101 3.45 1.89 8.17
N SER A 102 2.41 2.63 8.53
CA SER A 102 1.01 2.23 8.32
C SER A 102 0.70 2.05 6.84
N GLY A 103 1.27 2.86 5.95
CA GLY A 103 1.13 2.67 4.49
C GLY A 103 1.87 1.43 3.97
N ALA A 104 3.18 1.31 4.26
CA ALA A 104 4.02 0.26 3.70
C ALA A 104 3.82 -1.13 4.34
N SER A 105 3.49 -1.17 5.64
CA SER A 105 3.24 -2.40 6.39
C SER A 105 1.75 -2.63 6.60
N GLY A 106 1.03 -1.62 7.10
CA GLY A 106 -0.37 -1.77 7.53
C GLY A 106 -1.34 -1.95 6.39
N ILE A 107 -1.38 -1.02 5.43
CA ILE A 107 -2.33 -1.09 4.32
C ILE A 107 -2.02 -2.28 3.40
N VAL A 108 -0.74 -2.59 3.17
CA VAL A 108 -0.33 -3.79 2.42
C VAL A 108 -0.83 -5.07 3.09
N THR A 109 -0.68 -5.16 4.41
CA THR A 109 -1.22 -6.27 5.21
C THR A 109 -2.75 -6.30 5.16
N ALA A 110 -3.40 -5.15 5.32
CA ALA A 110 -4.84 -5.05 5.30
C ALA A 110 -5.43 -5.42 3.93
N HIS A 111 -4.72 -5.11 2.84
CA HIS A 111 -5.07 -5.54 1.49
C HIS A 111 -5.08 -7.07 1.40
N GLU A 112 -3.99 -7.74 1.78
CA GLU A 112 -3.86 -9.20 1.74
C GLU A 112 -4.89 -9.89 2.67
N LEU A 113 -4.97 -9.46 3.93
CA LEU A 113 -5.89 -10.05 4.90
C LEU A 113 -7.36 -9.75 4.57
N GLY A 114 -7.63 -8.65 3.86
CA GLY A 114 -8.96 -8.22 3.44
C GLY A 114 -9.59 -9.08 2.34
N HIS A 115 -8.77 -9.81 1.58
CA HIS A 115 -9.24 -10.80 0.58
C HIS A 115 -9.61 -12.15 1.20
N ARG A 116 -9.25 -12.37 2.48
CA ARG A 116 -9.54 -13.63 3.18
C ARG A 116 -11.01 -13.73 3.56
N LYS A 117 -11.40 -14.93 4.04
CA LYS A 117 -12.78 -15.27 4.38
C LYS A 117 -13.43 -14.15 5.21
N PRO A 118 -14.57 -13.57 4.76
CA PRO A 118 -15.26 -12.53 5.51
C PRO A 118 -15.56 -12.95 6.95
N ARG A 119 -15.39 -12.02 7.90
CA ARG A 119 -15.58 -12.22 9.35
C ARG A 119 -14.60 -13.20 10.03
N SER A 120 -13.56 -13.65 9.34
CA SER A 120 -12.43 -14.35 9.99
C SER A 120 -11.59 -13.38 10.83
N ALA A 121 -10.70 -13.91 11.68
CA ALA A 121 -9.75 -13.10 12.44
C ALA A 121 -8.87 -12.23 11.52
N SER A 122 -8.38 -12.79 10.41
CA SER A 122 -7.64 -12.04 9.39
C SER A 122 -8.45 -10.87 8.81
N TRP A 123 -9.72 -11.13 8.47
CA TRP A 123 -10.59 -10.10 7.89
C TRP A 123 -10.86 -8.96 8.89
N TRP A 124 -11.01 -9.28 10.17
CA TRP A 124 -11.16 -8.26 11.21
C TRP A 124 -9.87 -7.48 11.46
N LEU A 125 -8.71 -8.13 11.41
CA LEU A 125 -7.41 -7.47 11.51
C LEU A 125 -7.20 -6.48 10.35
N SER A 126 -7.52 -6.87 9.11
CA SER A 126 -7.53 -5.96 7.95
C SER A 126 -8.37 -4.70 8.20
N ARG A 127 -9.58 -4.87 8.76
CA ARG A 127 -10.45 -3.73 9.07
C ARG A 127 -9.90 -2.88 10.21
N LEU A 128 -9.32 -3.49 11.24
CA LEU A 128 -8.67 -2.76 12.31
C LEU A 128 -7.55 -1.88 11.75
N ASP A 129 -6.66 -2.44 10.93
CA ASP A 129 -5.56 -1.70 10.31
C ASP A 129 -6.08 -0.52 9.46
N LEU A 130 -7.08 -0.74 8.62
CA LEU A 130 -7.67 0.34 7.80
C LEU A 130 -8.41 1.39 8.63
N MET A 131 -8.96 1.02 9.79
CA MET A 131 -9.56 1.98 10.73
C MET A 131 -8.51 2.92 11.29
N THR A 132 -7.30 2.43 11.59
CA THR A 132 -6.20 3.26 12.13
C THR A 132 -5.68 4.32 11.17
N VAL A 133 -6.10 4.29 9.90
CA VAL A 133 -5.73 5.28 8.87
C VAL A 133 -6.96 5.90 8.20
N LEU A 134 -8.15 5.78 8.80
CA LEU A 134 -9.41 6.31 8.27
C LEU A 134 -9.77 5.84 6.84
N TYR A 135 -9.42 4.60 6.48
CA TYR A 135 -9.63 4.07 5.13
C TYR A 135 -10.45 2.75 5.05
N LEU A 136 -11.38 2.52 5.99
CA LEU A 136 -12.22 1.30 6.09
C LEU A 136 -13.02 0.97 4.81
N HIS A 137 -13.43 1.99 4.05
CA HIS A 137 -14.19 1.79 2.81
C HIS A 137 -13.37 1.07 1.73
N PHE A 138 -12.04 1.06 1.83
CA PHE A 138 -11.14 0.43 0.89
C PHE A 138 -11.46 -1.04 0.63
N THR A 139 -11.75 -1.84 1.66
CA THR A 139 -12.10 -3.27 1.45
C THR A 139 -13.33 -3.45 0.56
N VAL A 140 -14.32 -2.57 0.69
CA VAL A 140 -15.52 -2.60 -0.16
C VAL A 140 -15.14 -2.19 -1.58
N GLU A 141 -14.46 -1.06 -1.72
CA GLU A 141 -14.13 -0.53 -3.04
C GLU A 141 -13.18 -1.45 -3.82
N HIS A 142 -12.12 -1.92 -3.17
CA HIS A 142 -11.13 -2.79 -3.76
C HIS A 142 -11.75 -4.11 -4.22
N ASN A 143 -12.53 -4.75 -3.35
CA ASN A 143 -13.03 -6.11 -3.59
C ASN A 143 -14.28 -6.14 -4.49
N HIS A 144 -15.08 -5.08 -4.51
CA HIS A 144 -16.35 -5.05 -5.25
C HIS A 144 -16.35 -4.14 -6.48
N THR A 145 -15.45 -3.15 -6.54
CA THR A 145 -15.35 -2.22 -7.68
C THR A 145 -14.04 -2.43 -8.44
N HIS A 146 -12.90 -2.21 -7.80
CA HIS A 146 -11.60 -2.15 -8.48
C HIS A 146 -11.25 -3.47 -9.18
N HIS A 147 -11.29 -4.61 -8.49
CA HIS A 147 -11.03 -5.93 -9.12
C HIS A 147 -11.94 -6.26 -10.30
N LYS A 148 -13.16 -5.70 -10.33
CA LYS A 148 -14.10 -5.87 -11.44
C LYS A 148 -13.79 -4.93 -12.61
N HIS A 149 -13.16 -3.79 -12.35
CA HIS A 149 -13.08 -2.66 -13.27
C HIS A 149 -11.67 -2.18 -13.58
N TRP A 150 -10.64 -2.77 -12.98
CA TRP A 150 -9.25 -2.40 -13.18
C TRP A 150 -8.87 -2.29 -14.66
N ALA A 151 -8.03 -1.29 -14.94
CA ALA A 151 -7.66 -0.82 -16.27
C ALA A 151 -8.86 -0.39 -17.14
N LYS A 152 -9.98 0.06 -16.55
CA LYS A 152 -11.08 0.72 -17.28
C LYS A 152 -11.23 2.17 -16.83
N PRO A 153 -11.76 3.08 -17.68
CA PRO A 153 -11.97 4.48 -17.31
C PRO A 153 -12.87 4.69 -16.08
N ARG A 154 -13.77 3.75 -15.80
CA ARG A 154 -14.70 3.80 -14.65
C ARG A 154 -14.07 3.40 -13.31
N ASP A 155 -12.90 2.78 -13.33
CA ASP A 155 -12.19 2.42 -12.12
C ASP A 155 -11.48 3.65 -11.53
N PRO A 156 -11.74 4.03 -10.27
CA PRO A 156 -11.16 5.23 -9.67
C PRO A 156 -9.63 5.22 -9.63
N THR A 157 -9.03 4.06 -9.38
CA THR A 157 -7.58 3.86 -9.20
C THR A 157 -6.84 3.70 -10.52
N SER A 158 -7.54 3.44 -11.63
CA SER A 158 -6.95 3.45 -12.96
C SER A 158 -6.49 4.86 -13.35
N SER A 159 -5.24 4.97 -13.79
CA SER A 159 -4.61 6.25 -14.15
C SER A 159 -4.25 6.28 -15.64
N PRO A 160 -4.83 7.14 -16.48
CA PRO A 160 -4.41 7.29 -17.87
C PRO A 160 -3.02 7.94 -17.97
N TRP A 161 -2.41 7.81 -19.14
CA TRP A 161 -1.17 8.50 -19.48
C TRP A 161 -1.29 10.01 -19.27
N GLY A 162 -0.21 10.63 -18.78
CA GLY A 162 -0.14 12.07 -18.55
C GLY A 162 -0.77 12.56 -17.24
N ARG A 163 -1.55 11.72 -16.53
CA ARG A 163 -2.03 12.06 -15.18
C ARG A 163 -0.84 12.10 -14.21
N ASN A 164 -0.69 13.18 -13.45
CA ASN A 164 0.30 13.26 -12.36
C ASN A 164 -0.26 12.69 -11.04
N VAL A 165 0.64 12.32 -10.11
CA VAL A 165 0.28 11.68 -8.83
C VAL A 165 -0.59 12.58 -7.94
N TYR A 166 -0.35 13.89 -7.94
CA TYR A 166 -1.08 14.84 -7.11
C TYR A 166 -2.56 14.95 -7.52
N PHE A 167 -2.81 15.13 -8.81
CA PHE A 167 -4.17 15.13 -9.34
C PHE A 167 -4.84 13.76 -9.21
N HIS A 168 -4.06 12.67 -9.37
CA HIS A 168 -4.58 11.32 -9.15
C HIS A 168 -5.11 11.16 -7.72
N PHE A 169 -4.31 11.55 -6.72
CA PHE A 169 -4.68 11.48 -5.30
C PHE A 169 -5.96 12.26 -4.98
N LEU A 170 -6.07 13.50 -5.46
CA LEU A 170 -7.26 14.32 -5.23
C LEU A 170 -8.52 13.76 -5.90
N ARG A 171 -8.37 13.11 -7.06
CA ARG A 171 -9.47 12.51 -7.82
C ARG A 171 -9.92 11.17 -7.25
N THR A 172 -8.98 10.30 -6.88
CA THR A 172 -9.26 8.88 -6.63
C THR A 172 -10.12 8.67 -5.39
N ILE A 173 -9.81 9.34 -4.28
CA ILE A 173 -10.50 9.18 -2.98
C ILE A 173 -12.02 9.44 -3.07
N PRO A 174 -12.51 10.60 -3.56
CA PRO A 174 -13.96 10.84 -3.64
C PRO A 174 -14.68 9.87 -4.57
N LEU A 175 -14.00 9.40 -5.62
CA LEU A 175 -14.56 8.40 -6.54
C LEU A 175 -14.65 7.01 -5.89
N GLN A 176 -13.64 6.62 -5.10
CA GLN A 176 -13.63 5.38 -4.33
C GLN A 176 -14.72 5.37 -3.26
N LEU A 177 -14.92 6.47 -2.53
CA LEU A 177 -16.02 6.61 -1.57
C LEU A 177 -17.38 6.43 -2.25
N LYS A 178 -17.56 7.05 -3.42
CA LYS A 178 -18.79 6.94 -4.24
C LYS A 178 -18.98 5.51 -4.77
N GLY A 179 -17.91 4.84 -5.17
CA GLY A 179 -17.90 3.44 -5.59
C GLY A 179 -18.33 2.50 -4.45
N ALA A 180 -17.70 2.63 -3.28
CA ALA A 180 -18.00 1.84 -2.10
C ALA A 180 -19.46 2.01 -1.65
N TYR A 181 -19.97 3.26 -1.64
CA TYR A 181 -21.37 3.53 -1.30
C TYR A 181 -22.33 2.85 -2.27
N ARG A 182 -22.05 2.90 -3.57
CA ARG A 182 -22.90 2.27 -4.60
C ARG A 182 -22.85 0.74 -4.54
N ALA A 183 -21.68 0.17 -4.27
CA ALA A 183 -21.49 -1.28 -4.21
C ALA A 183 -22.12 -1.90 -2.96
N ARG A 184 -21.92 -1.27 -1.78
CA ARG A 184 -22.40 -1.77 -0.49
C ARG A 184 -22.81 -0.62 0.45
N PRO A 185 -24.00 -0.01 0.26
CA PRO A 185 -24.43 1.15 1.04
C PRO A 185 -24.43 0.93 2.55
N LYS A 186 -24.85 -0.26 3.01
CA LYS A 186 -24.92 -0.61 4.43
C LYS A 186 -23.53 -0.73 5.06
N ASP A 187 -22.62 -1.48 4.42
CA ASP A 187 -21.24 -1.67 4.89
C ASP A 187 -20.45 -0.36 4.89
N PHE A 188 -20.70 0.49 3.87
CA PHE A 188 -20.15 1.83 3.78
C PHE A 188 -20.60 2.72 4.96
N ARG A 189 -21.91 2.80 5.23
CA ARG A 189 -22.45 3.63 6.32
C ARG A 189 -21.88 3.23 7.68
N TYR A 190 -21.76 1.93 7.98
CA TYR A 190 -21.11 1.49 9.21
C TYR A 190 -19.64 1.87 9.28
N SER A 191 -18.92 1.74 8.18
CA SER A 191 -17.50 2.11 8.11
C SER A 191 -17.31 3.62 8.38
N MET A 192 -18.15 4.47 7.78
CA MET A 192 -18.14 5.91 8.01
C MET A 192 -18.54 6.28 9.44
N LEU A 193 -19.54 5.60 10.02
CA LEU A 193 -19.96 5.83 11.40
C LEU A 193 -18.82 5.54 12.38
N VAL A 194 -18.16 4.37 12.26
CA VAL A 194 -17.03 3.98 13.13
C VAL A 194 -15.89 4.99 13.03
N GLN A 195 -15.55 5.44 11.81
CA GLN A 195 -14.52 6.46 11.62
C GLN A 195 -14.90 7.81 12.20
N THR A 196 -16.17 8.21 12.06
CA THR A 196 -16.68 9.46 12.65
C THR A 196 -16.57 9.42 14.17
N ILE A 197 -16.95 8.29 14.80
CA ILE A 197 -16.82 8.09 16.25
C ILE A 197 -15.34 8.17 16.67
N LEU A 198 -14.43 7.56 15.92
CA LEU A 198 -13.00 7.64 16.20
C LEU A 198 -12.48 9.09 16.13
N VAL A 199 -12.81 9.81 15.06
CA VAL A 199 -12.40 11.22 14.89
C VAL A 199 -12.97 12.11 15.99
N VAL A 200 -14.25 11.97 16.33
CA VAL A 200 -14.89 12.73 17.42
C VAL A 200 -14.27 12.39 18.76
N THR A 201 -13.99 11.11 19.04
CA THR A 201 -13.31 10.68 20.27
C THR A 201 -11.94 11.32 20.39
N LEU A 202 -11.12 11.30 19.34
CA LEU A 202 -9.79 11.93 19.34
C LEU A 202 -9.89 13.46 19.48
N LEU A 203 -10.89 14.10 18.87
CA LEU A 203 -11.14 15.53 19.02
C LEU A 203 -11.45 15.91 20.48
N VAL A 204 -12.29 15.10 21.15
CA VAL A 204 -12.64 15.29 22.57
C VAL A 204 -11.43 15.09 23.48
N ILE A 205 -10.55 14.13 23.15
CA ILE A 205 -9.30 13.91 23.90
C ILE A 205 -8.37 15.12 23.75
N SER A 206 -8.06 15.51 22.52
CA SER A 206 -7.20 16.66 22.24
C SER A 206 -7.18 16.97 20.73
N PRO A 207 -7.43 18.23 20.32
CA PRO A 207 -7.25 18.65 18.93
C PRO A 207 -5.84 18.40 18.39
N TYR A 208 -4.81 18.45 19.26
CA TYR A 208 -3.44 18.15 18.89
C TYR A 208 -3.24 16.67 18.56
N VAL A 209 -3.77 15.77 19.40
CA VAL A 209 -3.75 14.32 19.16
C VAL A 209 -4.50 13.97 17.87
N LEU A 210 -5.65 14.60 17.62
CA LEU A 210 -6.36 14.47 16.35
C LEU A 210 -5.49 14.93 15.18
N GLY A 211 -4.83 16.09 15.28
CA GLY A 211 -3.96 16.61 14.22
C GLY A 211 -2.83 15.63 13.86
N VAL A 212 -2.16 15.07 14.87
CA VAL A 212 -1.13 14.04 14.71
C VAL A 212 -1.69 12.77 14.04
N PHE A 213 -2.87 12.32 14.47
CA PHE A 213 -3.55 11.17 13.88
C PHE A 213 -3.96 11.39 12.42
N LEU A 214 -4.46 12.58 12.08
CA LEU A 214 -4.85 12.94 10.73
C LEU A 214 -3.63 13.01 9.80
N LEU A 215 -2.49 13.52 10.28
CA LEU A 215 -1.26 13.55 9.49
C LEU A 215 -0.76 12.14 9.17
N GLN A 216 -0.69 11.24 10.15
CA GLN A 216 -0.24 9.87 9.88
C GLN A 216 -1.19 9.13 8.93
N ALA A 217 -2.51 9.32 9.10
CA ALA A 217 -3.52 8.74 8.23
C ALA A 217 -3.38 9.26 6.79
N PHE A 218 -3.18 10.58 6.63
CA PHE A 218 -2.94 11.20 5.34
C PHE A 218 -1.72 10.60 4.62
N VAL A 219 -0.59 10.47 5.31
CA VAL A 219 0.63 9.90 4.72
C VAL A 219 0.42 8.44 4.32
N ALA A 220 -0.25 7.64 5.15
CA ALA A 220 -0.55 6.25 4.83
C ALA A 220 -1.47 6.11 3.60
N VAL A 221 -2.55 6.90 3.54
CA VAL A 221 -3.48 6.91 2.40
C VAL A 221 -2.79 7.44 1.14
N TYR A 222 -1.91 8.44 1.25
CA TYR A 222 -1.12 8.90 0.11
C TYR A 222 -0.23 7.80 -0.46
N LEU A 223 0.42 7.00 0.40
CA LEU A 223 1.22 5.86 -0.06
C LEU A 223 0.38 4.80 -0.78
N LEU A 224 -0.81 4.47 -0.26
CA LEU A 224 -1.72 3.55 -0.93
C LEU A 224 -2.10 4.04 -2.33
N GLU A 225 -2.52 5.30 -2.44
CA GLU A 225 -2.96 5.85 -3.72
C GLU A 225 -1.78 6.07 -4.68
N PHE A 226 -0.58 6.33 -4.18
CA PHE A 226 0.64 6.28 -4.98
C PHE A 226 0.88 4.88 -5.57
N VAL A 227 0.70 3.83 -4.78
CA VAL A 227 0.87 2.45 -5.25
C VAL A 227 -0.18 2.10 -6.32
N ASN A 228 -1.46 2.43 -6.08
CA ASN A 228 -2.53 2.30 -7.07
C ASN A 228 -2.21 3.05 -8.37
N TYR A 229 -1.78 4.30 -8.25
CA TYR A 229 -1.38 5.14 -9.37
C TYR A 229 -0.26 4.49 -10.19
N LEU A 230 0.79 4.01 -9.52
CA LEU A 230 1.95 3.36 -10.12
C LEU A 230 1.56 2.09 -10.87
N GLN A 231 0.82 1.21 -10.22
CA GLN A 231 0.45 -0.12 -10.71
C GLN A 231 -0.47 -0.09 -11.93
N HIS A 232 -1.29 0.97 -12.09
CA HIS A 232 -2.25 1.10 -13.18
C HIS A 232 -1.98 2.28 -14.10
N HIS A 233 -0.76 2.83 -14.11
CA HIS A 233 -0.44 4.00 -14.91
C HIS A 233 -0.39 3.72 -16.42
N GLY A 234 -1.24 4.37 -17.20
CA GLY A 234 -1.23 4.32 -18.66
C GLY A 234 -1.78 3.03 -19.28
N LEU A 235 -2.09 2.02 -18.47
CA LEU A 235 -2.58 0.73 -18.95
C LEU A 235 -4.11 0.74 -18.96
N VAL A 236 -4.69 0.56 -20.15
CA VAL A 236 -6.14 0.64 -20.36
C VAL A 236 -6.58 -0.55 -21.22
N ARG A 237 -7.66 -1.19 -20.80
CA ARG A 237 -8.37 -2.24 -21.51
C ARG A 237 -9.30 -1.64 -22.54
N GLN A 238 -9.39 -2.27 -23.70
CA GLN A 238 -10.41 -1.94 -24.67
C GLN A 238 -11.79 -2.42 -24.21
N ASP A 239 -12.84 -1.86 -24.82
CA ASP A 239 -14.21 -2.31 -24.53
C ASP A 239 -14.40 -3.76 -24.98
N GLY A 240 -15.03 -4.57 -24.13
CA GLY A 240 -15.17 -6.01 -24.33
C GLY A 240 -13.91 -6.84 -24.01
N GLU A 241 -12.73 -6.23 -23.86
CA GLU A 241 -11.49 -6.95 -23.58
C GLU A 241 -11.48 -7.61 -22.19
N ARG A 242 -11.12 -8.89 -22.15
CA ARG A 242 -10.92 -9.62 -20.90
C ARG A 242 -9.65 -9.13 -20.21
N ALA A 243 -9.71 -8.98 -18.90
CA ALA A 243 -8.55 -8.59 -18.10
C ALA A 243 -7.47 -9.68 -18.18
N ASN A 244 -6.22 -9.26 -18.32
CA ASN A 244 -5.03 -10.12 -18.41
C ASN A 244 -3.84 -9.37 -17.78
N ALA A 245 -2.69 -10.04 -17.62
CA ALA A 245 -1.55 -9.46 -16.90
C ALA A 245 -0.91 -8.22 -17.56
N SER A 246 -1.16 -7.93 -18.85
CA SER A 246 -0.65 -6.70 -19.49
C SER A 246 -1.33 -5.41 -19.03
N HIS A 247 -2.40 -5.52 -18.24
CA HIS A 247 -3.19 -4.38 -17.76
C HIS A 247 -2.75 -3.85 -16.39
N ALA A 248 -1.66 -4.38 -15.84
CA ALA A 248 -1.03 -3.93 -14.62
C ALA A 248 0.49 -3.95 -14.79
N TRP A 249 1.17 -3.02 -14.12
CA TRP A 249 2.63 -3.04 -14.03
C TRP A 249 3.10 -4.06 -13.00
N GLU A 250 4.19 -4.74 -13.31
CA GLU A 250 4.87 -5.66 -12.40
C GLU A 250 6.25 -5.11 -11.99
N SER A 251 6.70 -5.41 -10.78
CA SER A 251 8.10 -5.18 -10.38
C SER A 251 8.71 -6.41 -9.74
N ARG A 252 9.78 -6.90 -10.36
CA ARG A 252 10.58 -8.03 -9.89
C ARG A 252 11.72 -7.65 -8.96
N HIS A 253 11.75 -6.41 -8.45
CA HIS A 253 12.78 -5.97 -7.50
C HIS A 253 12.64 -6.68 -6.15
N ARG A 254 13.70 -7.36 -5.73
CA ARG A 254 13.67 -8.28 -4.58
C ARG A 254 13.31 -7.57 -3.28
N TRP A 255 13.94 -6.43 -3.00
CA TRP A 255 13.70 -5.70 -1.75
C TRP A 255 12.25 -5.24 -1.65
N SER A 256 11.74 -4.55 -2.68
CA SER A 256 10.33 -4.16 -2.78
C SER A 256 9.38 -5.35 -2.60
N ARG A 257 9.68 -6.49 -3.21
CA ARG A 257 8.85 -7.71 -3.08
C ARG A 257 8.84 -8.24 -1.64
N TRP A 258 9.99 -8.33 -0.98
CA TRP A 258 10.07 -8.86 0.38
C TRP A 258 9.43 -7.95 1.42
N THR A 259 9.69 -6.64 1.34
CA THR A 259 9.21 -5.68 2.34
C THR A 259 7.75 -5.28 2.16
N LEU A 260 7.18 -5.47 0.97
CA LEU A 260 5.78 -5.18 0.63
C LEU A 260 4.97 -6.45 0.38
N LEU A 261 5.33 -7.58 0.99
CA LEU A 261 4.58 -8.83 0.94
C LEU A 261 4.17 -9.23 -0.49
N GLU A 262 5.13 -9.29 -1.42
CA GLU A 262 4.94 -9.68 -2.83
C GLU A 262 3.90 -8.85 -3.62
N LEU A 263 3.36 -7.77 -3.06
CA LEU A 263 2.45 -6.84 -3.73
C LEU A 263 2.95 -6.37 -5.12
N PRO A 264 4.27 -6.19 -5.37
CA PRO A 264 4.77 -5.86 -6.70
C PRO A 264 4.47 -6.89 -7.81
N LEU A 265 4.11 -8.13 -7.47
CA LEU A 265 3.57 -9.15 -8.40
C LEU A 265 2.08 -8.92 -8.66
N HIS A 266 1.74 -7.66 -8.93
CA HIS A 266 0.38 -7.14 -8.99
C HIS A 266 -0.51 -7.76 -10.09
N PRO A 267 0.01 -8.09 -11.29
CA PRO A 267 -0.80 -8.79 -12.28
C PRO A 267 -1.34 -10.11 -11.77
N SER A 268 -0.51 -10.90 -11.08
CA SER A 268 -0.91 -12.19 -10.49
C SER A 268 -2.07 -12.02 -9.50
N HIS A 269 -1.98 -10.99 -8.65
CA HIS A 269 -3.04 -10.61 -7.71
C HIS A 269 -4.35 -10.27 -8.43
N HIS A 270 -4.31 -9.48 -9.51
CA HIS A 270 -5.54 -9.13 -10.25
C HIS A 270 -6.13 -10.27 -11.07
N LEU A 271 -5.31 -11.21 -11.53
CA LEU A 271 -5.78 -12.42 -12.20
C LEU A 271 -6.54 -13.33 -11.24
N LYS A 272 -6.09 -13.45 -9.98
CA LYS A 272 -6.75 -14.23 -8.94
C LYS A 272 -6.50 -13.64 -7.55
N SER A 273 -7.38 -12.72 -7.14
CA SER A 273 -7.24 -11.95 -5.89
C SER A 273 -7.37 -12.75 -4.60
N SER A 274 -7.79 -14.00 -4.69
CA SER A 274 -7.84 -14.94 -3.55
C SER A 274 -6.53 -15.69 -3.32
N THR A 275 -5.53 -15.50 -4.20
CA THR A 275 -4.20 -16.09 -4.06
C THR A 275 -3.43 -15.36 -2.96
N PRO A 276 -3.00 -16.06 -1.89
CA PRO A 276 -2.18 -15.45 -0.85
C PRO A 276 -0.85 -14.96 -1.43
N TYR A 277 -0.31 -13.88 -0.85
CA TYR A 277 0.89 -13.22 -1.38
C TYR A 277 2.09 -14.14 -1.68
N GLN A 278 2.34 -15.17 -0.87
CA GLN A 278 3.46 -16.10 -1.08
C GLN A 278 3.28 -17.04 -2.29
N ARG A 279 2.09 -17.07 -2.89
CA ARG A 279 1.74 -17.84 -4.08
C ARG A 279 1.60 -16.96 -5.34
N LEU A 280 1.85 -15.66 -5.24
CA LEU A 280 1.88 -14.80 -6.41
C LEU A 280 3.07 -15.16 -7.30
N ASP A 281 2.84 -15.10 -8.60
CA ASP A 281 3.81 -15.49 -9.63
C ASP A 281 4.14 -14.33 -10.56
N ALA A 282 5.26 -14.44 -11.27
CA ALA A 282 5.70 -13.45 -12.24
C ALA A 282 5.04 -13.69 -13.59
N HIS A 283 4.63 -12.61 -14.24
CA HIS A 283 3.97 -12.65 -15.55
C HIS A 283 4.82 -11.94 -16.60
N ASP A 284 5.43 -12.69 -17.51
CA ASP A 284 6.30 -12.15 -18.57
C ASP A 284 5.52 -11.30 -19.60
N GLU A 285 4.22 -11.53 -19.72
CA GLU A 285 3.30 -10.73 -20.53
C GLU A 285 2.97 -9.35 -19.92
N SER A 286 3.36 -9.09 -18.67
CA SER A 286 3.15 -7.81 -17.98
C SER A 286 4.28 -6.81 -18.24
N PRO A 287 3.96 -5.51 -18.44
CA PRO A 287 4.99 -4.48 -18.50
C PRO A 287 5.71 -4.33 -17.15
N GLN A 288 7.05 -4.26 -17.18
CA GLN A 288 7.90 -4.13 -16.00
C GLN A 288 8.14 -2.67 -15.60
N LEU A 289 8.03 -2.37 -14.30
CA LEU A 289 8.37 -1.05 -13.78
C LEU A 289 9.85 -0.70 -14.03
N PRO A 290 10.17 0.60 -14.25
CA PRO A 290 11.54 1.06 -14.46
C PRO A 290 12.47 0.80 -13.25
N SER A 291 11.92 0.75 -12.05
CA SER A 291 12.60 0.50 -10.77
C SER A 291 11.61 -0.05 -9.75
N GLY A 292 12.08 -0.50 -8.59
CA GLY A 292 11.19 -0.92 -7.53
C GLY A 292 10.53 0.27 -6.82
N TYR A 293 9.62 -0.04 -5.91
CA TYR A 293 8.58 0.87 -5.45
C TYR A 293 9.17 2.09 -4.73
N TYR A 294 10.23 1.89 -3.95
CA TYR A 294 10.88 2.95 -3.18
C TYR A 294 11.53 4.03 -4.06
N ILE A 295 12.14 3.63 -5.18
CA ILE A 295 12.68 4.59 -6.17
C ILE A 295 11.54 5.23 -6.95
N MET A 296 10.53 4.43 -7.31
CA MET A 296 9.39 4.93 -8.06
C MET A 296 8.63 6.01 -7.29
N PHE A 297 8.58 5.93 -5.95
CA PHE A 297 8.02 6.98 -5.09
C PHE A 297 8.68 8.33 -5.36
N TRP A 298 10.01 8.40 -5.26
CA TRP A 298 10.76 9.62 -5.54
C TRP A 298 10.54 10.14 -6.95
N THR A 299 10.51 9.26 -7.95
CA THR A 299 10.28 9.70 -9.33
C THR A 299 8.87 10.22 -9.55
N ALA A 300 7.85 9.64 -8.91
CA ALA A 300 6.45 10.06 -9.04
C ALA A 300 6.22 11.48 -8.50
N LEU A 301 7.02 11.92 -7.52
CA LEU A 301 7.03 13.30 -7.03
C LEU A 301 7.58 14.30 -8.06
N ILE A 302 8.18 13.83 -9.16
CA ILE A 302 8.65 14.64 -10.28
C ILE A 302 7.91 14.16 -11.54
N PRO A 303 6.66 14.62 -11.80
CA PRO A 303 5.81 14.04 -12.83
C PRO A 303 6.44 13.92 -14.22
N PRO A 304 7.19 14.91 -14.74
CA PRO A 304 7.87 14.78 -16.04
C PRO A 304 8.87 13.61 -16.07
N LEU A 305 9.64 13.41 -15.00
CA LEU A 305 10.59 12.31 -14.88
C LEU A 305 9.86 10.97 -14.79
N PHE A 306 8.81 10.89 -13.97
CA PHE A 306 7.97 9.69 -13.88
C PHE A 306 7.39 9.30 -15.25
N HIS A 307 6.75 10.23 -15.95
CA HIS A 307 6.14 9.96 -17.26
C HIS A 307 7.19 9.53 -18.29
N TYR A 308 8.37 10.15 -18.29
CA TYR A 308 9.48 9.75 -19.16
C TYR A 308 9.90 8.29 -18.90
N ARG A 309 10.13 7.92 -17.63
CA ARG A 309 10.57 6.57 -17.27
C ARG A 309 9.51 5.52 -17.58
N MET A 310 8.25 5.80 -17.23
CA MET A 310 7.13 4.88 -17.49
C MET A 310 6.91 4.68 -19.00
N LYS A 311 6.93 5.74 -19.81
CA LYS A 311 6.83 5.61 -21.28
C LYS A 311 8.00 4.81 -21.87
N LYS A 312 9.23 5.05 -21.39
CA LYS A 312 10.40 4.29 -21.85
C LYS A 312 10.23 2.79 -21.58
N SER A 313 9.84 2.39 -20.36
CA SER A 313 9.57 0.99 -20.05
C SER A 313 8.42 0.41 -20.87
N TYR A 314 7.34 1.17 -21.09
CA TYR A 314 6.20 0.72 -21.89
C TYR A 314 6.60 0.46 -23.35
N ASN A 315 7.41 1.33 -23.95
CA ASN A 315 7.88 1.16 -25.32
C ASN A 315 8.78 -0.07 -25.48
N LEU A 316 9.65 -0.35 -24.49
CA LEU A 316 10.47 -1.57 -24.48
C LEU A 316 9.59 -2.82 -24.41
N TYR A 317 8.58 -2.81 -23.54
CA TYR A 317 7.58 -3.89 -23.46
C TYR A 317 6.85 -4.11 -24.80
N LYS A 318 6.42 -3.03 -25.47
CA LYS A 318 5.78 -3.11 -26.78
C LYS A 318 6.70 -3.67 -27.86
N GLN A 319 7.99 -3.36 -27.83
CA GLN A 319 8.96 -3.92 -28.79
C GLN A 319 9.15 -5.42 -28.58
N GLN A 320 9.20 -5.88 -27.32
CA GLN A 320 9.36 -7.30 -26.97
C GLN A 320 8.14 -8.15 -27.31
N THR A 321 6.94 -7.56 -27.28
CA THR A 321 5.66 -8.27 -27.53
C THR A 321 5.16 -8.17 -28.97
N SER A 322 5.82 -7.37 -29.82
CA SER A 322 5.47 -7.24 -31.25
C SER A 322 6.36 -8.09 -32.17
N GLN A 323 7.29 -8.87 -31.59
CA GLN A 323 8.11 -9.89 -32.26
C GLN A 323 7.49 -11.26 -32.05
#